data_AF-A0A1W9QUP5-F1
#
_entry.id   AF-A0A1W9QUP5-F1
#
_cell.length_a   1.000
_cell.length_b   1.000
_cell.length_c   1.000
_cell.angle_alpha   90.00
_cell.angle_beta   90.00
_cell.angle_gamma   90.00
#
_symmetry.space_group_name_H-M   'P 1'
#
loop_
_entity.id
_entity.type
_entity.pdbx_description
1 polymer ?
#
loop_
_entity_poly.entity_id
_entity_poly.type
_entity_poly.pdbx_seq_one_letter_code
_entity_poly.pdbx_strand_id
1 'polypeptide(L)'
;MFAQELNKVIIDPQLEKEVLIGKCNRDGLKSDVFAEYYNEGYNNYVPDANTLKQLKKRKKKKGISIVIVMGSWCGDSKEQVPKFYKILDQIGFKESKVELI
;
A
#
# COMPACT_ATOMS: atom_id res chain seq x y z
N MET A 1 15.73 -6.88 -21.82
CA MET A 1 14.45 -6.61 -21.13
C MET A 1 14.62 -5.31 -20.36
N PHE A 2 13.87 -4.26 -20.68
CA PHE A 2 13.88 -3.04 -19.87
C PHE A 2 13.05 -3.31 -18.60
N ALA A 3 13.72 -3.54 -17.47
CA ALA A 3 13.04 -3.64 -16.19
C ALA A 3 12.53 -2.23 -15.83
N GLN A 4 11.24 -2.11 -15.48
CA GLN A 4 10.74 -0.88 -14.87
C GLN A 4 11.47 -0.67 -13.54
N GLU A 5 11.92 0.56 -13.30
CA GLU A 5 12.54 0.95 -12.03
C GLU A 5 11.49 0.88 -10.92
N LEU A 6 11.79 0.18 -9.84
CA LEU A 6 10.89 0.03 -8.68
C LEU A 6 11.02 1.26 -7.77
N ASN A 7 9.90 1.74 -7.23
CA ASN A 7 9.84 2.87 -6.28
C ASN A 7 10.48 4.16 -6.82
N LYS A 8 10.20 4.46 -8.10
CA LYS A 8 10.72 5.68 -8.70
C LYS A 8 10.03 6.90 -8.12
N VAL A 9 10.82 7.83 -7.59
CA VAL A 9 10.34 9.13 -7.09
C VAL A 9 10.70 10.22 -8.08
N ILE A 10 9.74 11.08 -8.39
CA ILE A 10 9.96 12.30 -9.19
C ILE A 10 9.40 13.50 -8.44
N ILE A 11 9.90 14.69 -8.76
CA ILE A 11 9.24 15.94 -8.36
C ILE A 11 8.19 16.25 -9.42
N ASP A 12 6.92 16.22 -9.05
CA ASP A 12 5.85 16.59 -9.96
C ASP A 12 5.87 18.10 -10.21
N PRO A 13 5.96 18.57 -11.47
CA PRO A 13 6.11 19.99 -11.79
C PRO A 13 4.84 20.82 -11.55
N GLN A 14 3.68 20.19 -11.35
CA GLN A 14 2.43 20.88 -11.04
C GLN A 14 2.18 20.96 -9.52
N LEU A 15 2.56 19.91 -8.80
CA LEU A 15 2.36 19.81 -7.35
C LEU A 15 3.57 20.31 -6.55
N GLU A 16 4.73 20.47 -7.20
CA GLU A 16 6.03 20.81 -6.60
C GLU A 16 6.41 19.89 -5.43
N LYS A 17 6.06 18.60 -5.57
CA LYS A 17 6.20 17.59 -4.52
C LYS A 17 6.78 16.30 -5.05
N GLU A 18 7.49 15.58 -4.19
CA GLU A 18 7.95 14.23 -4.45
C GLU A 18 6.76 13.26 -4.54
N VAL A 19 6.71 12.49 -5.62
CA VAL A 19 5.68 11.50 -5.89
C VAL A 19 6.29 10.20 -6.40
N LEU A 20 5.77 9.08 -5.88
CA LEU A 20 6.00 7.74 -6.41
C LEU A 20 5.26 7.54 -7.73
N ILE A 21 5.96 7.02 -8.73
CA ILE A 21 5.40 6.71 -10.06
C ILE A 21 5.76 5.30 -10.52
N GLY A 22 4.83 4.70 -11.28
CA GLY A 22 5.02 3.38 -11.87
C GLY A 22 4.98 2.26 -10.82
N LYS A 23 5.68 1.16 -11.08
CA LYS A 23 5.67 0.02 -10.15
C LYS A 23 6.33 0.38 -8.84
N CYS A 24 5.58 0.22 -7.76
CA CYS A 24 6.03 0.48 -6.42
C CYS A 24 5.88 -0.78 -5.56
N ASN A 25 6.46 -0.73 -4.36
CA ASN A 25 6.23 -1.71 -3.32
C ASN A 25 6.02 -0.99 -1.99
N ARG A 26 5.86 -1.78 -0.94
CA ARG A 26 5.66 -1.26 0.42
C ARG A 26 6.87 -0.47 0.93
N ASP A 27 8.09 -0.83 0.53
CA ASP A 27 9.30 -0.11 0.96
C ASP A 27 9.32 1.32 0.42
N GLY A 28 8.85 1.55 -0.81
CA GLY A 28 8.71 2.92 -1.35
C GLY A 28 7.73 3.77 -0.55
N LEU A 29 6.64 3.18 -0.05
CA LEU A 29 5.70 3.89 0.83
C LEU A 29 6.27 4.16 2.24
N LYS A 30 7.29 3.40 2.65
CA LYS A 30 7.96 3.53 3.94
C LYS A 30 9.24 4.36 3.86
N SER A 31 9.61 4.86 2.68
CA SER A 31 10.79 5.69 2.48
C SER A 31 10.44 7.18 2.46
N ASP A 32 11.47 8.00 2.69
CA ASP A 32 11.48 9.43 2.41
C ASP A 32 10.26 10.17 3.00
N VAL A 33 9.67 11.08 2.21
CA VAL A 33 8.52 11.90 2.59
C VAL A 33 7.21 11.12 2.73
N PHE A 34 7.19 9.83 2.36
CA PHE A 34 5.99 8.99 2.41
C PHE A 34 5.86 8.24 3.75
N ALA A 35 6.99 8.02 4.42
CA ALA A 35 7.08 7.22 5.63
C ALA A 35 6.19 7.75 6.76
N GLU A 36 6.06 9.08 6.90
CA GLU A 36 5.31 9.70 7.99
C GLU A 36 3.83 9.31 7.95
N TYR A 37 3.12 9.62 6.86
CA TYR A 37 1.70 9.28 6.75
C TYR A 37 1.47 7.77 6.70
N TYR A 38 2.42 7.01 6.11
CA TYR A 38 2.29 5.56 6.04
C TYR A 38 2.36 4.94 7.43
N ASN A 39 3.38 5.30 8.21
CA ASN A 39 3.57 4.76 9.55
C ASN A 39 2.44 5.21 10.48
N GLU A 40 2.01 6.47 10.38
CA GLU A 40 0.87 6.97 11.15
C GLU A 40 -0.40 6.18 10.84
N GLY A 41 -0.79 6.11 9.56
CA GLY A 41 -2.00 5.39 9.13
C GLY A 41 -1.96 3.90 9.45
N TYR A 42 -0.80 3.26 9.34
CA TYR A 42 -0.62 1.84 9.66
C TYR A 42 -0.66 1.55 11.16
N ASN A 43 -0.03 2.39 11.98
CA ASN A 43 0.07 2.18 13.43
C ASN A 43 -1.21 2.55 14.16
N ASN A 44 -1.86 3.66 13.77
CA ASN A 44 -3.05 4.17 14.43
C ASN A 44 -4.32 3.40 14.06
N TYR A 45 -4.32 2.68 12.93
CA TYR A 45 -5.49 1.93 12.51
C TYR A 45 -5.63 0.60 13.24
N VAL A 46 -6.78 0.45 13.91
CA VAL A 46 -7.21 -0.77 14.60
C VAL A 46 -8.39 -1.37 13.82
N PRO A 47 -8.18 -2.43 13.02
CA PRO A 47 -9.27 -3.04 12.27
C PRO A 47 -10.22 -3.82 13.20
N ASP A 48 -11.50 -3.86 12.85
CA ASP A 48 -12.50 -4.62 13.61
C ASP A 48 -12.17 -6.12 13.66
N ALA A 49 -12.09 -6.66 14.88
CA ALA A 49 -11.66 -8.04 15.12
C ALA A 49 -12.61 -9.07 14.51
N ASN A 50 -13.92 -8.79 14.44
CA ASN A 50 -14.89 -9.69 13.84
C ASN A 50 -14.72 -9.77 12.32
N THR A 51 -14.48 -8.62 11.68
CA THR A 51 -14.20 -8.51 10.25
C THR A 51 -12.90 -9.22 9.90
N LEU A 52 -11.83 -9.06 10.68
CA LEU A 52 -10.57 -9.78 10.48
C LEU A 52 -10.76 -11.30 10.54
N LYS A 53 -11.56 -11.81 11.49
CA LYS A 53 -11.86 -13.25 11.59
C LYS A 53 -12.57 -13.76 10.33
N GLN A 54 -13.52 -12.99 9.80
CA GLN A 54 -14.23 -13.35 8.57
C GLN A 54 -13.29 -13.33 7.35
N LEU A 55 -12.46 -12.29 7.22
CA LEU A 55 -11.48 -12.17 6.14
C LEU A 55 -10.44 -13.30 6.18
N LYS A 56 -9.93 -13.66 7.37
CA LYS A 56 -9.02 -14.81 7.56
C LYS A 56 -9.62 -16.12 7.05
N LYS A 57 -10.91 -16.37 7.32
CA LYS A 57 -11.62 -17.55 6.81
C LYS A 57 -11.74 -17.52 5.28
N ARG A 58 -12.08 -16.35 4.70
CA ARG A 58 -12.30 -16.19 3.25
C ARG A 58 -11.00 -16.20 2.44
N LYS A 59 -9.89 -15.68 2.98
CA LYS A 59 -8.57 -15.67 2.34
C LYS A 59 -8.09 -17.08 1.92
N LYS A 60 -8.53 -18.14 2.61
CA LYS A 60 -8.20 -19.52 2.25
C LYS A 60 -8.74 -19.95 0.88
N LYS A 61 -9.67 -19.18 0.29
CA LYS A 61 -10.10 -19.36 -1.10
C LYS A 61 -8.89 -19.11 -2.02
N LYS A 62 -8.43 -20.17 -2.68
CA LYS A 62 -7.28 -20.12 -3.60
C LYS A 62 -7.58 -19.14 -4.74
N GLY A 63 -6.55 -18.41 -5.20
CA GLY A 63 -6.61 -17.62 -6.44
C GLY A 63 -6.78 -16.10 -6.31
N ILE A 64 -6.85 -15.52 -5.12
CA ILE A 64 -6.96 -14.05 -4.97
C ILE A 64 -5.60 -13.37 -5.19
N SER A 65 -5.55 -12.39 -6.08
CA SER A 65 -4.49 -11.39 -6.25
C SER A 65 -5.08 -9.99 -6.04
N ILE A 66 -4.24 -9.04 -5.65
CA ILE A 66 -4.65 -7.66 -5.36
C ILE A 66 -3.72 -6.73 -6.14
N VAL A 67 -4.31 -5.80 -6.89
CA VAL A 67 -3.59 -4.68 -7.51
C VAL A 67 -4.09 -3.40 -6.87
N ILE A 68 -3.19 -2.65 -6.23
CA ILE A 68 -3.47 -1.36 -5.62
C ILE A 68 -2.99 -0.31 -6.63
N VAL A 69 -3.93 0.48 -7.15
CA VAL A 69 -3.63 1.65 -7.97
C VAL A 69 -3.83 2.88 -7.09
N MET A 70 -2.77 3.64 -6.82
CA MET A 70 -2.84 4.78 -5.91
C MET A 70 -2.01 5.97 -6.37
N GLY A 71 -2.33 7.15 -5.82
CA GLY A 71 -1.48 8.34 -5.97
C GLY A 71 -0.82 8.67 -4.63
N SER A 72 0.51 8.71 -4.57
CA SER A 72 1.26 9.11 -3.36
C SER A 72 0.98 10.56 -2.94
N TRP A 73 0.45 11.38 -3.84
CA TRP A 73 0.00 12.76 -3.59
C TRP A 73 -1.49 12.86 -3.19
N CYS A 74 -2.28 11.80 -3.38
CA CYS A 74 -3.73 11.82 -3.13
C CYS A 74 -4.03 11.60 -1.64
N GLY A 75 -4.84 12.46 -1.04
CA GLY A 75 -5.22 12.37 0.38
C GLY A 75 -5.88 11.03 0.74
N ASP A 76 -6.84 10.58 -0.06
CA ASP A 76 -7.53 9.30 0.18
C ASP A 76 -6.57 8.11 0.09
N SER A 77 -5.62 8.16 -0.85
CA SER A 77 -4.59 7.11 -0.97
C SER A 77 -3.69 7.08 0.26
N LYS A 78 -3.24 8.25 0.74
CA LYS A 78 -2.44 8.37 1.97
C LYS A 78 -3.18 7.83 3.18
N GLU A 79 -4.49 8.04 3.25
CA GLU A 79 -5.29 7.58 4.38
C GLU A 79 -5.60 6.08 4.32
N GLN A 80 -6.02 5.57 3.15
CA GLN A 80 -6.59 4.22 3.05
C GLN A 80 -5.55 3.14 2.78
N VAL A 81 -4.49 3.43 2.02
CA VAL A 81 -3.50 2.41 1.64
C VAL A 81 -2.74 1.84 2.85
N PRO A 82 -2.26 2.64 3.82
CA PRO A 82 -1.60 2.10 5.02
C PRO A 82 -2.54 1.24 5.87
N LYS A 83 -3.80 1.67 6.02
CA LYS A 83 -4.86 0.92 6.71
C LYS A 83 -5.14 -0.41 6.03
N PHE A 84 -5.17 -0.42 4.71
CA PHE A 84 -5.37 -1.63 3.93
C PHE A 84 -4.20 -2.61 4.11
N TYR A 85 -2.95 -2.14 4.04
CA TYR A 85 -1.78 -2.97 4.35
C TYR A 85 -1.83 -3.56 5.76
N LYS A 86 -2.31 -2.80 6.77
CA LYS A 86 -2.52 -3.31 8.13
C LYS A 86 -3.49 -4.50 8.16
N ILE A 87 -4.59 -4.41 7.43
CA ILE A 87 -5.56 -5.52 7.31
C ILE A 87 -4.90 -6.72 6.66
N LEU A 88 -4.21 -6.52 5.52
CA LEU A 88 -3.54 -7.59 4.78
C LEU A 88 -2.54 -8.33 5.67
N ASP A 89 -1.73 -7.62 6.45
CA ASP A 89 -0.77 -8.20 7.38
C ASP A 89 -1.46 -8.97 8.51
N GLN A 90 -2.49 -8.39 9.11
CA GLN A 90 -3.21 -9.04 10.21
C GLN A 90 -3.93 -10.31 9.77
N ILE A 91 -4.37 -10.40 8.50
CA ILE A 91 -4.89 -11.64 7.90
C ILE A 91 -3.78 -12.53 7.30
N GLY A 92 -2.52 -12.10 7.39
CA GLY A 92 -1.32 -12.77 6.89
C GLY A 92 -1.25 -12.92 5.37
N PHE A 93 -1.91 -12.05 4.61
CA PHE A 93 -1.97 -12.11 3.16
C PHE A 93 -0.55 -12.09 2.56
N LYS A 94 -0.32 -12.90 1.51
CA LYS A 94 1.01 -13.02 0.93
C LYS A 94 1.31 -11.75 0.13
N GLU A 95 2.36 -11.03 0.51
CA GLU A 95 2.78 -9.82 -0.19
C GLU A 95 3.16 -10.07 -1.65
N SER A 96 3.66 -11.27 -1.97
CA SER A 96 3.92 -11.71 -3.36
C SER A 96 2.67 -11.76 -4.26
N LYS A 97 1.48 -11.50 -3.72
CA LYS A 97 0.20 -11.44 -4.44
C LYS A 97 -0.42 -10.04 -4.42
N VAL A 98 0.33 -9.05 -3.96
CA VAL A 98 -0.07 -7.65 -3.92
C VAL A 98 0.87 -6.90 -4.85
N GLU A 99 0.30 -6.25 -5.86
CA GLU A 99 1.02 -5.34 -6.75
C GLU A 99 0.58 -3.91 -6.42
N LEU A 100 1.53 -2.98 -6.44
CA LEU A 100 1.30 -1.55 -6.19
C LEU A 100 1.76 -0.77 -7.42
N ILE A 101 0.88 0.09 -7.92
CA ILE A 101 1.08 0.91 -9.12
C ILE A 101 0.62 2.34 -8.83
#